data_AF-A0A317VBR3-F1
#
_entry.id   AF-A0A317VBR3-F1
#
_cell.length_a   1.000
_cell.length_b   1.000
_cell.length_c   1.000
_cell.angle_alpha   90.00
_cell.angle_beta   90.00
_cell.angle_gamma   90.00
#
_symmetry.space_group_name_H-M   'P 1'
#
loop_
_entity.id
_entity.type
_entity.pdbx_description
1 polymer ?
#
loop_
_entity_poly.entity_id
_entity_poly.type
_entity_poly.pdbx_seq_one_letter_code
_entity_poly.pdbx_strand_id
1 'polypeptide(L)'
;MCVTLTNPCQMLYAEKLLGITCITCIKLSLLAFFHTLFSVSDTFRWCNWGMVILCIAWWLVFMIVNIFMCRPIHMMWDSIVSTEYCIARGRLCLSMGVSNIILDVMILCLPLSMLKALPLTFGQKCQVAGIFLLGRLVWIASMVQFAYIWDPTDPQYVRAPETCL
;
A
#
# COMPACT_ATOMS: atom_id res chain seq x y z
N MET A 1 21.37 -18.06 -21.94
CA MET A 1 20.58 -18.40 -20.74
C MET A 1 19.20 -17.82 -20.92
N CYS A 2 18.26 -18.68 -21.31
CA CYS A 2 16.87 -18.38 -21.55
C CYS A 2 16.17 -18.45 -20.19
N VAL A 3 15.74 -17.31 -19.64
CA VAL A 3 14.86 -17.30 -18.46
C VAL A 3 13.54 -17.90 -18.94
N THR A 4 13.22 -19.05 -18.36
CA THR A 4 12.11 -19.94 -18.72
C THR A 4 10.79 -19.21 -18.87
N LEU A 5 10.10 -19.53 -19.97
CA LEU A 5 8.69 -19.28 -20.26
C LEU A 5 7.83 -19.45 -18.99
N THR A 6 7.59 -18.36 -18.28
CA THR A 6 6.66 -18.32 -17.14
C THR A 6 5.44 -17.57 -17.64
N ASN A 7 4.24 -18.12 -17.44
CA ASN A 7 3.02 -17.55 -17.98
C ASN A 7 2.91 -16.06 -17.57
N PRO A 8 2.57 -15.13 -18.47
CA PRO A 8 2.52 -13.68 -18.18
C PRO A 8 1.64 -13.35 -16.97
N CYS A 9 0.59 -14.13 -16.74
CA CYS A 9 -0.23 -14.05 -15.53
C CYS A 9 0.56 -14.27 -14.23
N GLN A 10 1.54 -15.18 -14.21
CA GLN A 10 2.37 -15.48 -13.03
C GLN A 10 3.28 -14.32 -12.66
N MET A 11 3.80 -13.61 -13.67
CA MET A 11 4.64 -12.43 -13.45
C MET A 11 3.82 -11.28 -12.86
N LEU A 12 2.63 -11.00 -13.41
CA LEU A 12 1.74 -9.95 -12.90
C LEU A 12 1.26 -10.22 -11.47
N TYR A 13 1.05 -11.49 -11.13
CA TYR A 13 0.71 -11.90 -9.76
C TYR A 13 1.88 -11.67 -8.79
N ALA A 14 3.09 -12.08 -9.17
CA ALA A 14 4.30 -11.87 -8.37
C ALA A 14 4.57 -10.36 -8.15
N GLU A 15 4.41 -9.55 -9.20
CA GLU A 15 4.53 -8.09 -9.12
C GLU A 15 3.57 -7.50 -8.07
N LYS A 16 2.31 -7.95 -8.06
CA LYS A 16 1.33 -7.49 -7.05
C LYS A 16 1.74 -7.83 -5.62
N LEU A 17 2.16 -9.08 -5.37
CA LEU A 17 2.57 -9.49 -4.02
C LEU A 17 3.83 -8.75 -3.56
N LEU A 18 4.81 -8.61 -4.45
CA LEU A 18 6.03 -7.87 -4.18
C LEU A 18 5.72 -6.39 -3.93
N GLY A 19 4.87 -5.77 -4.74
CA GLY A 19 4.46 -4.38 -4.58
C GLY A 19 3.83 -4.10 -3.21
N ILE A 20 2.88 -4.93 -2.78
CA ILE A 20 2.23 -4.83 -1.45
C ILE A 20 3.26 -4.92 -0.33
N THR A 21 4.23 -5.82 -0.47
CA THR A 21 5.29 -6.04 0.52
C THR A 21 6.26 -4.87 0.57
N CYS A 22 6.74 -4.40 -0.59
CA CYS A 22 7.62 -3.24 -0.70
C CYS A 22 6.98 -1.98 -0.08
N ILE A 23 5.71 -1.70 -0.39
CA ILE A 23 4.98 -0.56 0.18
C ILE A 23 4.95 -0.64 1.70
N THR A 24 4.64 -1.82 2.26
CA THR A 24 4.60 -2.02 3.71
C THR A 24 5.97 -1.85 4.35
N CYS A 25 7.02 -2.39 3.74
CA CYS A 25 8.40 -2.22 4.21
C CYS A 25 8.83 -0.75 4.25
N ILE A 26 8.46 0.05 3.24
CA ILE A 26 8.74 1.48 3.21
C ILE A 26 8.05 2.19 4.39
N LYS A 27 6.78 1.87 4.67
CA LYS A 27 6.05 2.41 5.82
C LYS A 27 6.72 2.06 7.13
N LEU A 28 7.12 0.79 7.31
CA LEU A 28 7.81 0.34 8.52
C LEU A 28 9.17 1.03 8.69
N SER A 29 9.93 1.23 7.61
CA SER A 29 11.18 2.00 7.62
C SER A 29 10.95 3.44 8.06
N LEU A 30 9.89 4.09 7.55
CA LEU A 30 9.51 5.44 7.95
C LEU A 30 9.14 5.52 9.44
N LEU A 31 8.38 4.56 9.95
CA LEU A 31 8.03 4.48 11.38
C LEU A 31 9.26 4.23 12.25
N ALA A 32 10.18 3.36 11.82
CA ALA A 32 11.43 3.11 12.54
C ALA A 32 12.32 4.36 12.57
N PHE A 33 12.37 5.10 11.46
CA PHE A 33 13.05 6.39 11.37
C PHE A 33 12.43 7.42 12.32
N PHE A 34 11.09 7.54 12.33
CA PHE A 34 10.40 8.45 13.25
C PHE A 34 10.58 8.04 14.71
N HIS A 35 10.58 6.74 15.02
CA HIS A 35 10.87 6.23 16.36
C HIS A 35 12.25 6.65 16.85
N THR A 36 13.25 6.56 15.97
CA THR A 36 14.63 6.94 16.28
C THR A 36 14.78 8.46 16.43
N LEU A 37 14.13 9.23 15.57
CA LEU A 37 14.23 10.69 15.55
C LEU A 37 13.51 11.36 16.73
N PHE A 38 12.38 10.78 17.16
CA PHE A 38 11.49 11.37 18.17
C PHE A 38 11.35 10.51 19.44
N SER A 39 12.41 9.79 19.84
CA SER A 39 12.42 8.89 21.00
C SER A 39 12.19 9.57 22.38
N VAL A 40 11.80 10.84 22.41
CA VAL A 40 11.74 11.70 23.60
C VAL A 40 10.45 11.52 24.42
N SER A 41 9.36 10.98 23.85
CA SER A 41 8.06 10.86 24.55
C SER A 41 7.51 9.43 24.54
N ASP A 42 7.13 8.92 25.72
CA ASP A 42 6.51 7.61 25.87
C ASP A 42 5.17 7.48 25.13
N THR A 43 4.36 8.54 25.12
CA THR A 43 3.08 8.57 24.38
C THR A 43 3.31 8.35 22.88
N PHE A 44 4.35 8.99 22.32
CA PHE A 44 4.71 8.80 20.91
C PHE A 44 5.18 7.37 20.62
N ARG A 45 5.90 6.76 21.55
CA ARG A 45 6.35 5.37 21.44
C ARG A 45 5.18 4.40 21.35
N TRP A 46 4.15 4.56 22.19
CA TRP A 46 2.94 3.74 22.13
C TRP A 46 2.16 3.95 20.82
N CYS A 47 1.96 5.20 20.39
CA CYS A 47 1.29 5.49 19.12
C CYS A 47 2.06 4.91 17.92
N ASN A 48 3.38 5.04 17.90
CA ASN A 48 4.21 4.48 16.84
C ASN A 48 4.10 2.95 16.78
N TRP A 49 4.16 2.27 17.92
CA TRP A 49 3.97 0.81 17.98
C TRP A 49 2.57 0.40 17.50
N GLY A 50 1.53 1.15 17.87
CA GLY A 50 0.18 0.94 17.35
C GLY A 50 0.12 1.04 15.82
N MET A 51 0.79 2.03 15.24
CA MET A 51 0.87 2.21 13.78
C MET A 51 1.66 1.09 13.10
N VAL A 52 2.73 0.60 13.71
CA VAL A 52 3.49 -0.57 13.20
C VAL A 52 2.58 -1.80 13.13
N ILE A 53 1.88 -2.11 14.22
CA ILE A 53 0.97 -3.26 14.30
C ILE A 53 -0.13 -3.14 13.25
N LEU A 54 -0.71 -1.94 13.11
CA LEU A 54 -1.76 -1.65 12.14
C LEU A 54 -1.28 -1.85 10.69
N CYS A 55 -0.05 -1.41 10.35
CA CYS A 55 0.54 -1.63 9.03
C CYS A 55 0.78 -3.11 8.73
N ILE A 56 1.30 -3.87 9.71
CA ILE A 56 1.52 -5.31 9.56
C ILE A 56 0.20 -6.06 9.42
N ALA A 57 -0.81 -5.70 10.22
CA ALA A 57 -2.14 -6.29 10.15
C ALA A 57 -2.77 -6.04 8.77
N TRP A 58 -2.69 -4.81 8.26
CA TRP A 58 -3.15 -4.48 6.92
C TRP A 58 -2.44 -5.32 5.84
N TRP A 59 -1.12 -5.40 5.89
CA TRP A 59 -0.34 -6.22 4.96
C TRP A 59 -0.75 -7.68 4.98
N LEU A 60 -0.87 -8.28 6.18
CA LEU A 60 -1.30 -9.67 6.34
C LEU A 60 -2.69 -9.93 5.74
N VAL A 61 -3.67 -9.07 6.05
CA VAL A 61 -5.05 -9.23 5.54
C VAL A 61 -5.05 -9.19 4.02
N PHE A 62 -4.42 -8.18 3.41
CA PHE A 62 -4.43 -8.06 1.95
C PHE A 62 -3.56 -9.12 1.27
N MET A 63 -2.47 -9.58 1.88
CA MET A 63 -1.70 -10.74 1.39
C MET A 63 -2.58 -11.99 1.31
N ILE A 64 -3.23 -12.34 2.42
CA ILE A 64 -4.07 -13.54 2.52
C ILE A 64 -5.23 -13.44 1.51
N VAL A 65 -5.88 -12.29 1.42
CA VAL A 65 -6.99 -12.07 0.47
C VAL A 65 -6.52 -12.17 -0.98
N ASN A 66 -5.34 -11.66 -1.33
CA ASN A 66 -4.80 -11.79 -2.69
C ASN A 66 -4.43 -13.25 -3.01
N ILE A 67 -3.94 -14.01 -2.03
CA ILE A 67 -3.61 -15.43 -2.19
C ILE A 67 -4.87 -16.30 -2.35
N PHE A 68 -5.92 -16.02 -1.56
CA PHE A 68 -7.17 -16.79 -1.54
C PHE A 68 -8.31 -16.13 -2.33
N MET A 69 -7.99 -15.30 -3.32
CA MET A 69 -8.95 -14.50 -4.06
C MET A 69 -9.94 -15.33 -4.91
N CYS A 70 -9.56 -16.56 -5.25
CA CYS A 70 -10.36 -17.53 -6.02
C CYS A 70 -10.48 -18.87 -5.28
N ARG A 71 -11.66 -19.48 -5.35
CA ARG A 71 -11.93 -20.82 -4.81
C ARG A 71 -12.43 -21.72 -5.95
N PRO A 72 -11.64 -22.70 -6.42
CA PRO A 72 -10.27 -23.09 -6.05
C PRO A 72 -9.14 -22.25 -6.70
N ILE A 73 -7.95 -22.25 -6.08
CA ILE A 73 -6.81 -21.35 -6.41
C ILE A 73 -6.23 -21.57 -7.82
N HIS A 74 -6.41 -22.75 -8.41
CA HIS A 74 -5.93 -23.07 -9.76
C HIS A 74 -6.73 -22.34 -10.85
N MET A 75 -7.98 -21.96 -10.56
CA MET A 75 -8.83 -21.20 -11.49
C MET A 75 -8.36 -19.76 -11.69
N MET A 76 -7.39 -19.26 -10.90
CA MET A 76 -6.76 -17.97 -11.14
C MET A 76 -5.95 -17.93 -12.45
N TRP A 77 -5.51 -19.09 -12.93
CA TRP A 77 -4.65 -19.23 -14.11
C TRP A 77 -5.40 -19.71 -15.35
N ASP A 78 -6.63 -20.19 -15.19
CA ASP A 78 -7.46 -20.73 -16.27
C ASP A 78 -8.37 -19.63 -16.82
N SER A 79 -8.17 -19.25 -18.08
CA SER A 79 -8.77 -18.10 -18.77
C SER A 79 -10.30 -18.18 -18.98
N ILE A 80 -10.93 -19.29 -18.57
CA ILE A 80 -12.31 -19.68 -18.95
C ILE A 80 -13.29 -19.57 -17.77
N VAL A 81 -12.82 -19.31 -16.55
CA VAL A 81 -13.67 -19.46 -15.35
C VAL A 81 -14.51 -18.21 -15.08
N SER A 82 -15.81 -18.43 -14.92
CA SER A 82 -16.85 -17.45 -14.61
C SER A 82 -16.55 -16.65 -13.33
N THR A 83 -16.98 -15.39 -13.34
CA THR A 83 -16.87 -14.39 -12.25
C THR A 83 -17.57 -14.80 -10.93
N GLU A 84 -18.19 -15.98 -10.86
CA GLU A 84 -18.87 -16.51 -9.67
C GLU A 84 -17.91 -17.06 -8.60
N TYR A 85 -16.75 -17.59 -9.01
CA TYR A 85 -15.84 -18.31 -8.10
C TYR A 85 -14.67 -17.46 -7.56
N CYS A 86 -14.53 -16.24 -8.08
CA CYS A 86 -13.46 -15.31 -7.74
C CYS A 86 -14.04 -13.96 -7.28
N ILE A 87 -13.40 -13.34 -6.29
CA ILE A 87 -13.78 -11.99 -5.87
C ILE A 87 -13.50 -11.00 -7.01
N ALA A 88 -14.44 -10.08 -7.28
CA ALA A 88 -14.26 -9.05 -8.30
C ALA A 88 -12.98 -8.22 -8.04
N ARG A 89 -12.04 -8.27 -8.99
CA ARG A 89 -10.72 -7.63 -8.90
C ARG A 89 -10.79 -6.12 -8.67
N GLY A 90 -11.76 -5.46 -9.31
CA GLY A 90 -12.01 -4.03 -9.11
C GLY A 90 -12.38 -3.68 -7.66
N ARG A 91 -13.25 -4.47 -7.01
CA ARG A 91 -13.67 -4.22 -5.61
C ARG A 91 -12.50 -4.36 -4.65
N LEU A 92 -11.68 -5.40 -4.82
CA LEU A 92 -10.50 -5.59 -3.99
C LEU A 92 -9.45 -4.51 -4.22
N CYS A 93 -9.18 -4.14 -5.47
CA CYS A 93 -8.25 -3.06 -5.80
C CYS A 93 -8.68 -1.73 -5.18
N LEU A 94 -9.97 -1.38 -5.28
CA LEU A 94 -10.53 -0.17 -4.67
C LEU A 94 -10.39 -0.21 -3.15
N SER A 95 -10.80 -1.30 -2.50
CA SER A 95 -10.72 -1.44 -1.03
C SER A 95 -9.28 -1.33 -0.52
N MET A 96 -8.34 -1.93 -1.24
CA MET A 96 -6.92 -1.92 -0.91
C MET A 96 -6.34 -0.52 -1.11
N GLY A 97 -6.64 0.13 -2.24
CA GLY A 97 -6.17 1.49 -2.53
C GLY A 97 -6.66 2.50 -1.51
N VAL A 98 -7.96 2.50 -1.21
CA VAL A 98 -8.56 3.40 -0.20
C VAL A 98 -7.96 3.17 1.19
N SER A 99 -7.82 1.90 1.60
CA SER A 99 -7.24 1.58 2.91
C SER A 99 -5.76 1.98 3.00
N ASN A 100 -5.00 1.80 1.92
CA ASN A 100 -3.59 2.19 1.87
C ASN A 100 -3.41 3.70 2.04
N ILE A 101 -4.26 4.50 1.38
CA ILE A 101 -4.32 5.95 1.51
C ILE A 101 -4.59 6.38 2.96
N ILE A 102 -5.56 5.74 3.61
CA ILE A 102 -5.91 6.06 5.01
C ILE A 102 -4.69 5.81 5.92
N LEU A 103 -3.98 4.69 5.71
CA LEU A 103 -2.74 4.41 6.44
C LEU A 103 -1.68 5.50 6.21
N ASP A 104 -1.47 5.92 4.96
CA ASP A 104 -0.49 6.96 4.64
C ASP A 104 -0.82 8.26 5.36
N VAL A 105 -2.08 8.69 5.36
CA VAL A 105 -2.53 9.89 6.07
C VAL A 105 -2.30 9.75 7.58
N MET A 106 -2.60 8.61 8.19
CA MET A 106 -2.39 8.40 9.63
C MET A 106 -0.90 8.44 10.01
N ILE A 107 -0.03 7.81 9.21
CA ILE A 107 1.42 7.85 9.42
C ILE A 107 1.93 9.29 9.28
N LEU A 108 1.39 10.03 8.32
CA LEU A 108 1.71 11.43 8.11
C LEU A 108 1.22 12.33 9.28
N CYS A 109 0.07 12.05 9.85
CA CYS A 109 -0.42 12.82 11.00
C CYS A 109 0.40 12.60 12.29
N LEU A 110 1.10 11.47 12.41
CA LEU A 110 1.81 11.08 13.62
C LEU A 110 2.84 12.13 14.08
N PRO A 111 3.84 12.55 13.29
CA PRO A 111 4.82 13.55 13.73
C PRO A 111 4.26 14.98 13.75
N LEU A 112 3.20 15.28 12.99
CA LEU A 112 2.53 16.60 13.06
C LEU A 112 1.90 16.85 14.44
N SER A 113 1.34 15.80 15.05
CA SER A 113 0.82 15.90 16.41
C SER A 113 1.93 16.11 17.44
N MET A 114 3.07 15.44 17.27
CA MET A 114 4.23 15.61 18.16
C MET A 114 4.92 16.97 18.04
N LEU A 115 4.99 17.53 16.82
CA LEU A 115 5.52 18.87 16.53
C LEU A 115 4.79 20.00 17.28
N LYS A 116 3.55 19.76 17.73
CA LYS A 116 2.77 20.70 18.54
C LYS A 116 3.06 20.56 20.04
N ALA A 117 3.44 19.37 20.49
CA ALA A 117 3.63 19.07 21.91
C ALA A 117 5.06 19.34 22.41
N LEU A 118 6.07 19.36 21.53
CA LEU A 118 7.48 19.48 21.92
C LEU A 118 8.06 20.87 21.57
N PRO A 119 8.75 21.56 22.51
CA PRO A 119 9.44 22.82 22.26
C PRO A 119 10.76 22.56 21.51
N LEU A 120 10.66 22.16 20.23
CA LEU A 120 11.81 21.97 19.34
C LEU A 120 12.30 23.33 18.79
N THR A 121 13.62 23.46 18.61
CA THR A 121 14.24 24.61 17.93
C THR A 121 13.81 24.68 16.46
N PHE A 122 13.60 25.89 15.95
CA PHE A 122 12.96 26.15 14.65
C PHE A 122 13.66 25.44 13.46
N GLY A 123 14.98 25.25 13.53
CA GLY A 123 15.76 24.55 12.50
C GLY A 123 15.40 23.07 12.35
N GLN A 124 15.23 22.33 13.45
CA GLN A 124 14.84 20.92 13.42
C GLN A 124 13.38 20.77 12.96
N LYS A 125 12.54 21.74 13.33
CA LYS A 125 11.14 21.84 12.89
C LYS A 125 11.04 21.96 11.37
N CYS A 126 11.91 22.76 10.75
CA CYS A 126 11.94 23.00 9.31
C CYS A 126 12.39 21.76 8.51
N GLN A 127 13.42 21.04 8.98
CA GLN A 127 13.91 19.83 8.31
C GLN A 127 12.84 18.72 8.27
N VAL A 128 12.15 18.50 9.40
CA VAL A 128 11.07 17.51 9.48
C VAL A 128 9.88 17.93 8.61
N ALA A 129 9.50 19.20 8.65
CA ALA A 129 8.42 19.75 7.82
C ALA A 129 8.73 19.61 6.32
N GLY A 130 9.98 19.77 5.90
CA GLY A 130 10.42 19.60 4.52
C GLY A 130 10.22 18.16 4.02
N ILE A 131 10.67 17.16 4.78
CA ILE A 131 10.48 15.74 4.44
C ILE A 131 8.98 15.41 4.37
N PHE A 132 8.19 15.99 5.28
CA PHE A 132 6.74 15.84 5.32
C PHE A 132 6.03 16.39 4.09
N LEU A 133 6.41 17.60 3.67
CA LEU A 133 5.84 18.26 2.51
C LEU A 133 6.18 17.48 1.23
N LEU A 134 7.42 17.02 1.10
CA LEU A 134 7.85 16.20 -0.03
C LEU A 134 7.05 14.90 -0.11
N GLY A 135 6.88 14.19 1.01
CA GLY A 135 6.05 12.98 1.07
C GLY A 135 4.60 13.24 0.65
N ARG A 136 4.00 14.35 1.10
CA ARG A 136 2.62 14.71 0.75
C ARG A 136 2.46 15.10 -0.72
N LEU A 137 3.44 15.78 -1.31
CA LEU A 137 3.41 16.14 -2.73
C LEU A 137 3.49 14.92 -3.64
N VAL A 138 4.41 13.99 -3.35
CA VAL A 138 4.52 12.74 -4.09
C VAL A 138 3.24 11.92 -3.98
N TRP A 139 2.66 11.85 -2.79
CA TRP A 139 1.39 11.15 -2.57
C TRP A 139 0.22 11.75 -3.36
N ILE A 140 0.08 13.08 -3.39
CA ILE A 140 -0.94 13.77 -4.19
C ILE A 140 -0.73 13.50 -5.68
N ALA A 141 0.52 13.56 -6.18
CA ALA A 141 0.81 13.28 -7.57
C ALA A 141 0.42 11.85 -7.97
N SER A 142 0.70 10.86 -7.10
CA SER A 142 0.27 9.47 -7.32
C SER A 142 -1.25 9.31 -7.29
N MET A 143 -1.95 10.02 -6.39
CA MET A 143 -3.42 10.02 -6.34
C MET A 143 -4.04 10.60 -7.61
N VAL A 144 -3.50 11.71 -8.11
CA VAL A 144 -3.96 12.35 -9.34
C VAL A 144 -3.74 11.41 -10.53
N GLN A 145 -2.56 10.82 -10.65
CA GLN A 145 -2.27 9.83 -11.70
C GLN A 145 -3.25 8.65 -11.62
N PHE A 146 -3.51 8.13 -10.42
CA PHE A 146 -4.46 7.04 -10.24
C PHE A 146 -5.88 7.44 -10.64
N ALA A 147 -6.33 8.65 -10.27
CA ALA A 147 -7.65 9.17 -10.63
C ALA A 147 -7.81 9.39 -12.13
N TYR A 148 -6.74 9.82 -12.83
CA TYR A 148 -6.75 9.94 -14.28
C TYR A 148 -6.81 8.59 -14.99
N ILE A 149 -6.21 7.55 -14.41
CA ILE A 149 -6.23 6.18 -14.96
C ILE A 149 -7.52 5.44 -14.56
N TRP A 150 -8.17 5.86 -13.48
CA TRP A 150 -9.38 5.25 -12.97
C TRP A 150 -10.61 5.77 -13.72
N ASP A 151 -10.86 5.20 -14.90
CA ASP A 151 -12.14 5.37 -15.61
C ASP A 151 -13.16 4.33 -15.06
N PRO A 152 -14.27 4.75 -14.42
CA PRO A 152 -15.28 3.84 -13.88
C PRO A 152 -16.12 3.14 -14.96
N THR A 153 -16.01 3.56 -16.22
CA THR A 153 -16.73 3.05 -17.39
C THR A 153 -15.92 2.05 -18.20
N ASP A 154 -14.64 1.84 -17.89
CA ASP A 154 -13.78 0.88 -18.57
C ASP A 154 -13.97 -0.56 -18.06
N PRO A 155 -14.44 -1.51 -18.89
CA PRO A 155 -14.63 -2.92 -18.51
C PRO A 155 -13.31 -3.70 -18.31
N GLN A 156 -12.16 -3.05 -18.54
CA GLN A 156 -10.81 -3.61 -18.43
C GLN A 156 -10.46 -4.12 -17.01
N TYR A 157 -11.14 -3.67 -15.95
CA TYR A 157 -10.94 -4.19 -14.58
C TYR A 157 -11.66 -5.52 -14.28
N VAL A 158 -12.66 -5.88 -15.10
CA VAL A 158 -13.44 -7.13 -14.99
C VAL A 158 -12.84 -8.22 -15.90
N ARG A 159 -12.18 -7.82 -16.99
CA ARG A 159 -11.56 -8.72 -17.95
C ARG A 159 -10.17 -9.14 -17.45
N ALA A 160 -9.89 -10.45 -17.43
CA ALA A 160 -8.51 -10.93 -17.30
C ALA A 160 -7.68 -10.28 -18.43
N PRO A 161 -6.44 -9.84 -18.16
CA PRO A 161 -5.64 -9.23 -19.20
C PRO A 161 -5.48 -10.22 -20.37
N GLU A 162 -5.81 -9.76 -21.57
CA GLU A 162 -5.68 -10.51 -22.82
C GLU A 162 -4.24 -10.95 -23.12
N THR A 163 -3.29 -10.50 -22.30
CA THR A 163 -1.91 -11.00 -22.25
C THR A 163 -1.78 -12.40 -21.66
N CYS A 164 -2.82 -13.01 -21.07
CA CYS A 164 -2.81 -14.41 -20.60
C CYS A 164 -3.44 -15.42 -21.57
N LEU A 165 -3.71 -15.00 -22.81
CA LEU A 165 -4.07 -15.86 -23.95
C LEU A 165 -2.84 -16.11 -24.83
#